data_AF-A0AAV1A1K8-F1
#
_entry.id   AF-A0AAV1A1K8-F1
#
_cell.length_a   1.000
_cell.length_b   1.000
_cell.length_c   1.000
_cell.angle_alpha   90.00
_cell.angle_beta   90.00
_cell.angle_gamma   90.00
#
_symmetry.space_group_name_H-M   'P 1'
#
loop_
_entity.id
_entity.type
_entity.pdbx_description
1 polymer ?
#
loop_
_entity_poly.entity_id
_entity_poly.type
_entity_poly.pdbx_seq_one_letter_code
_entity_poly.pdbx_strand_id
1 'polypeptide(L)'
;MLAKMWQPGQRMDITKIDEDKFLFQFYHNWDMKRFLQDGSWLFYNFMLAIYKLQFGEDPLSVPLNEVEVWVQIYNLPFGFMSEEVGVLIGDHRDKFVCYDDHNNFAAWRKYMRIKVATNVQHPLEKNWAFDRVEGEKVQLTFKFEKRGTFYFLCGIIGHWRISVS
;
A
#
# COMPACT_ATOMS: atom_id res chain seq x y z
N MET A 1 10.67 -20.42 -7.11
CA MET A 1 11.53 -19.33 -6.60
C MET A 1 10.71 -18.33 -5.77
N LEU A 2 9.56 -17.86 -6.28
CA LEU A 2 8.59 -17.03 -5.55
C LEU A 2 8.06 -17.67 -4.25
N ALA A 3 7.57 -18.91 -4.29
CA ALA A 3 6.97 -19.56 -3.11
C ALA A 3 7.87 -19.73 -1.89
N LYS A 4 9.19 -19.85 -2.09
CA LYS A 4 10.17 -19.98 -0.99
C LYS A 4 10.34 -18.68 -0.19
N MET A 5 10.04 -17.51 -0.77
CA MET A 5 10.16 -16.23 -0.07
C MET A 5 9.09 -16.05 1.01
N TRP A 6 7.94 -16.72 0.88
CA TRP A 6 6.81 -16.54 1.80
C TRP A 6 6.66 -17.64 2.85
N GLN A 7 7.54 -18.66 2.80
CA GLN A 7 7.60 -19.77 3.75
C GLN A 7 6.21 -20.24 4.21
N PRO A 8 5.31 -20.61 3.28
CA PRO A 8 3.97 -21.03 3.66
C PRO A 8 4.08 -22.26 4.58
N GLY A 9 3.23 -22.33 5.60
CA GLY A 9 3.17 -23.49 6.49
C GLY A 9 2.78 -24.76 5.74
N GLN A 10 2.07 -24.62 4.62
CA GLN A 10 1.71 -25.70 3.71
C GLN A 10 2.05 -25.38 2.25
N ARG A 11 1.56 -26.21 1.32
CA ARG A 11 1.76 -26.02 -0.12
C ARG A 11 1.15 -24.69 -0.59
N MET A 12 1.87 -24.03 -1.47
CA MET A 12 1.37 -22.91 -2.26
C MET A 12 1.88 -23.07 -3.70
N ASP A 13 0.96 -23.05 -4.66
CA ASP A 13 1.28 -23.11 -6.08
C ASP A 13 1.17 -21.72 -6.70
N ILE A 14 2.02 -21.44 -7.69
CA ILE A 14 2.03 -20.18 -8.43
C ILE A 14 2.03 -20.51 -9.91
N THR A 15 1.01 -20.03 -10.62
CA THR A 15 0.84 -20.25 -12.06
C THR A 15 0.83 -18.91 -12.77
N LYS A 16 1.66 -18.73 -13.80
CA LYS A 16 1.54 -17.59 -14.71
C LYS A 16 0.28 -17.79 -15.57
N ILE A 17 -0.64 -16.84 -15.52
CA ILE A 17 -1.92 -16.92 -16.26
C ILE A 17 -2.01 -15.92 -17.40
N ASP A 18 -1.18 -14.87 -17.37
CA ASP A 18 -1.03 -13.89 -18.45
C ASP A 18 0.39 -13.29 -18.42
N GLU A 19 0.74 -12.38 -19.34
CA GLU A 19 2.06 -11.73 -19.43
C GLU A 19 2.51 -11.13 -18.09
N ASP A 20 1.61 -10.44 -17.40
CA ASP A 20 1.81 -9.69 -16.15
C ASP A 20 0.95 -10.20 -14.97
N LYS A 21 0.21 -11.31 -15.15
CA LYS A 21 -0.66 -11.90 -14.11
C LYS A 21 -0.19 -13.27 -13.63
N PHE A 22 -0.27 -13.45 -12.31
CA PHE A 22 0.04 -14.69 -11.63
C PHE A 22 -1.10 -15.09 -10.70
N LEU A 23 -1.46 -16.36 -10.72
CA LEU A 23 -2.41 -16.95 -9.80
C LEU A 23 -1.67 -17.64 -8.65
N PHE A 24 -2.04 -17.29 -7.43
CA PHE A 24 -1.51 -17.89 -6.20
C PHE A 24 -2.59 -18.79 -5.60
N GLN A 25 -2.32 -20.09 -5.52
CA GLN A 25 -3.21 -21.04 -4.89
C GLN A 25 -2.65 -21.47 -3.54
N PHE A 26 -3.36 -21.10 -2.47
CA PHE A 26 -3.04 -21.48 -1.11
C PHE A 26 -3.87 -22.69 -0.69
N TYR A 27 -3.21 -23.72 -0.17
CA TYR A 27 -3.89 -24.92 0.34
C TYR A 27 -4.26 -24.79 1.82
N HIS A 28 -3.90 -23.67 2.45
CA HIS A 28 -4.21 -23.37 3.84
C HIS A 28 -4.63 -21.90 4.00
N ASN A 29 -5.80 -21.68 4.60
CA ASN A 29 -6.40 -20.34 4.73
C ASN A 29 -5.53 -19.38 5.55
N TRP A 30 -4.86 -19.87 6.60
CA TRP A 30 -3.94 -19.03 7.39
C TRP A 30 -2.75 -18.52 6.57
N ASP A 31 -2.20 -19.31 5.66
CA ASP A 31 -1.09 -18.87 4.82
C ASP A 31 -1.55 -17.75 3.88
N MET A 32 -2.75 -17.89 3.31
CA MET A 32 -3.38 -16.84 2.50
C MET A 32 -3.63 -15.57 3.32
N LYS A 33 -4.19 -15.68 4.52
CA LYS A 33 -4.46 -14.53 5.39
C LYS A 33 -3.18 -13.78 5.76
N ARG A 34 -2.14 -14.52 6.17
CA ARG A 34 -0.82 -13.94 6.46
C ARG A 34 -0.24 -13.24 5.22
N PHE A 35 -0.34 -13.89 4.07
CA PHE A 35 0.07 -13.33 2.77
C PHE A 35 -0.78 -12.12 2.32
N LEU A 36 -2.00 -11.94 2.80
CA LEU A 36 -2.74 -10.71 2.53
C LEU A 36 -2.36 -9.61 3.54
N GLN A 37 -2.17 -9.98 4.81
CA GLN A 37 -1.91 -9.05 5.91
C GLN A 37 -0.55 -8.33 5.81
N ASP A 38 0.53 -9.00 5.41
CA ASP A 38 1.83 -8.30 5.36
C ASP A 38 1.82 -7.18 4.28
N GLY A 39 0.94 -7.30 3.26
CA GLY A 39 0.43 -6.22 2.39
C GLY A 39 1.47 -5.23 1.87
N SER A 40 2.68 -5.68 1.54
CA SER A 40 3.73 -4.86 0.93
C SER A 40 4.71 -5.77 0.19
N TRP A 41 4.27 -6.20 -0.99
CA TRP A 41 4.94 -7.25 -1.75
C TRP A 41 5.83 -6.63 -2.80
N LEU A 42 7.13 -6.58 -2.47
CA LEU A 42 8.15 -6.26 -3.45
C LEU A 42 8.72 -7.55 -4.03
N PHE A 43 8.64 -7.66 -5.34
CA PHE A 43 9.32 -8.69 -6.10
C PHE A 43 10.24 -8.00 -7.10
N TYR A 44 11.57 -8.20 -6.97
CA TYR A 44 12.58 -7.52 -7.80
C TYR A 44 12.37 -5.99 -7.91
N ASN A 45 12.05 -5.33 -6.80
CA ASN A 45 11.72 -3.90 -6.73
C ASN A 45 10.42 -3.47 -7.44
N PHE A 46 9.56 -4.40 -7.87
CA PHE A 46 8.21 -4.11 -8.34
C PHE A 46 7.21 -4.35 -7.21
N MET A 47 6.28 -3.40 -7.01
CA MET A 47 5.14 -3.61 -6.10
C MET A 47 4.11 -4.49 -6.81
N LEU A 48 3.66 -5.54 -6.13
CA LEU A 48 2.59 -6.39 -6.64
C LEU A 48 1.24 -5.82 -6.23
N ALA A 49 0.36 -5.62 -7.21
CA ALA A 49 -1.07 -5.49 -6.98
C ALA A 49 -1.62 -6.89 -6.67
N ILE A 50 -2.26 -7.03 -5.52
CA ILE A 50 -2.79 -8.32 -5.05
C ILE A 50 -4.29 -8.22 -4.91
N TYR A 51 -4.97 -9.22 -5.47
CA TYR A 51 -6.41 -9.33 -5.40
C TYR A 51 -6.81 -10.73 -4.96
N LYS A 52 -7.71 -10.81 -3.97
CA LYS A 52 -8.30 -12.08 -3.55
C LYS A 52 -9.53 -12.36 -4.42
N LEU A 53 -9.38 -13.32 -5.33
CA LEU A 53 -10.46 -13.80 -6.19
C LEU A 53 -11.67 -14.26 -5.37
N GLN A 54 -12.85 -13.82 -5.81
CA GLN A 54 -14.14 -14.30 -5.34
C GLN A 54 -14.59 -15.52 -6.15
N PHE A 55 -15.53 -16.28 -5.59
CA PHE A 55 -16.09 -17.43 -6.27
C PHE A 55 -16.79 -17.01 -7.57
N GLY A 56 -16.39 -17.63 -8.69
CA GLY A 56 -16.98 -17.38 -10.00
C GLY A 56 -16.35 -16.24 -10.80
N GLU A 57 -15.35 -15.53 -10.26
CA GLU A 57 -14.62 -14.52 -11.02
C GLU A 57 -13.61 -15.14 -11.98
N ASP A 58 -13.47 -14.54 -13.16
CA ASP A 58 -12.39 -14.85 -14.09
C ASP A 58 -11.12 -14.07 -13.67
N PRO A 59 -10.03 -14.76 -13.30
CA PRO A 59 -8.77 -14.13 -12.92
C PRO A 59 -8.18 -13.19 -13.99
N LEU A 60 -8.47 -13.45 -15.27
CA LEU A 60 -7.99 -12.62 -16.38
C LEU A 60 -8.75 -11.30 -16.48
N SER A 61 -9.99 -11.25 -16.00
CA SER A 61 -10.83 -10.05 -16.05
C SER A 61 -10.55 -9.05 -14.91
N VAL A 62 -9.86 -9.47 -13.84
CA VAL A 62 -9.61 -8.62 -12.67
C VAL A 62 -8.68 -7.46 -13.02
N PRO A 63 -9.10 -6.20 -12.81
CA PRO A 63 -8.24 -5.03 -12.99
C PRO A 63 -7.33 -4.84 -11.76
N LEU A 64 -6.06 -5.25 -11.87
CA LEU A 64 -5.05 -5.15 -10.83
C LEU A 64 -4.49 -3.72 -10.70
N ASN A 65 -5.36 -2.75 -10.40
CA ASN A 65 -5.02 -1.32 -10.41
C ASN A 65 -4.64 -0.75 -9.03
N GLU A 66 -4.84 -1.50 -7.95
CA GLU A 66 -4.59 -1.03 -6.59
C GLU A 66 -3.39 -1.72 -5.95
N VAL A 67 -2.58 -0.95 -5.24
CA VAL A 67 -1.46 -1.46 -4.43
C VAL A 67 -1.56 -0.93 -3.01
N GLU A 68 -1.31 -1.80 -2.03
CA GLU A 68 -1.21 -1.40 -0.64
C GLU A 68 0.19 -0.84 -0.34
N VAL A 69 0.24 0.38 0.20
CA VAL A 69 1.47 1.10 0.51
C VAL A 69 1.38 1.76 1.88
N TRP A 70 2.52 1.77 2.58
CA TRP A 70 2.64 2.55 3.81
C TRP A 70 2.92 4.02 3.48
N VAL A 71 2.29 4.92 4.22
CA VAL A 71 2.40 6.37 4.06
C VAL A 71 2.73 6.99 5.41
N GLN A 72 3.74 7.84 5.41
CA GLN A 72 4.11 8.69 6.53
C GLN A 72 3.52 10.09 6.33
N ILE A 73 2.73 10.54 7.29
CA ILE A 73 2.03 11.82 7.30
C ILE A 73 2.74 12.75 8.28
N TYR A 74 3.38 13.78 7.73
CA TYR A 74 4.13 14.79 8.47
C TYR A 74 3.32 16.07 8.67
N ASN A 75 3.77 16.89 9.62
CA ASN A 75 3.16 18.17 9.99
C ASN A 75 1.72 18.04 10.50
N LEU A 76 1.36 16.86 10.98
CA LEU A 76 0.11 16.64 11.67
C LEU A 76 0.15 17.40 13.01
N PRO A 77 -0.84 18.26 13.30
CA PRO A 77 -0.84 19.04 14.53
C PRO A 77 -0.89 18.17 15.78
N PHE A 78 -0.30 18.65 16.87
CA PHE A 78 -0.26 17.93 18.13
C PHE A 78 -1.68 17.57 18.62
N GLY A 79 -1.84 16.34 19.12
CA GLY A 79 -3.14 15.82 19.57
C GLY A 79 -4.02 15.19 18.48
N PHE A 80 -3.63 15.27 17.20
CA PHE A 80 -4.40 14.67 16.09
C PHE A 80 -3.86 13.30 15.65
N MET A 81 -2.92 12.71 16.40
CA MET A 81 -2.40 11.37 16.11
C MET A 81 -3.34 10.31 16.69
N SER A 82 -4.44 10.03 15.98
CA SER A 82 -5.40 8.97 16.32
C SER A 82 -5.79 8.16 15.08
N GLU A 83 -6.40 6.99 15.28
CA GLU A 83 -6.86 6.14 14.19
C GLU A 83 -7.96 6.83 13.38
N GLU A 84 -8.90 7.51 14.03
CA GLU A 84 -10.00 8.21 13.36
C GLU A 84 -9.49 9.29 12.40
N VAL A 85 -8.45 10.02 12.80
CA VAL A 85 -7.77 10.99 11.92
C VAL A 85 -7.03 10.28 10.79
N GLY A 86 -6.40 9.13 11.08
CA GLY A 86 -5.75 8.29 10.08
C GLY A 86 -6.70 7.79 9.00
N VAL A 87 -7.90 7.36 9.39
CA VAL A 87 -8.98 6.97 8.46
C VAL A 87 -9.35 8.16 7.58
N LEU A 88 -9.64 9.33 8.17
CA LEU A 88 -10.05 10.52 7.43
C LEU A 88 -8.97 10.99 6.42
N ILE A 89 -7.70 10.93 6.81
CA ILE A 89 -6.59 11.30 5.92
C ILE A 89 -6.40 10.24 4.83
N GLY A 90 -6.46 8.95 5.18
CA GLY A 90 -6.30 7.85 4.24
C GLY A 90 -7.39 7.83 3.17
N ASP A 91 -8.64 8.04 3.57
CA ASP A 91 -9.82 8.04 2.70
C ASP A 91 -10.01 9.35 1.93
N HIS A 92 -9.15 10.36 2.11
CA HIS A 92 -9.25 11.62 1.36
C HIS A 92 -9.12 11.40 -0.16
N ARG A 93 -8.25 10.47 -0.57
CA ARG A 93 -7.90 10.19 -1.98
C ARG A 93 -7.71 8.72 -2.28
N ASP A 94 -7.16 8.00 -1.32
CA ASP A 94 -6.93 6.57 -1.40
C ASP A 94 -7.96 5.85 -0.54
N LYS A 95 -7.78 4.55 -0.33
CA LYS A 95 -8.59 3.77 0.60
C LYS A 95 -7.76 3.40 1.82
N PHE A 96 -8.18 3.82 3.01
CA PHE A 96 -7.55 3.43 4.25
C PHE A 96 -7.58 1.89 4.42
N VAL A 97 -6.44 1.31 4.82
CA VAL A 97 -6.29 -0.13 5.06
C VAL A 97 -6.02 -0.41 6.53
N CYS A 98 -5.01 0.23 7.12
CA CYS A 98 -4.72 0.05 8.54
C CYS A 98 -3.94 1.20 9.17
N TYR A 99 -4.10 1.33 10.48
CA TYR A 99 -3.32 2.19 11.34
C TYR A 99 -2.08 1.45 11.85
N ASP A 100 -0.91 2.12 11.88
CA ASP A 100 0.28 1.52 12.50
C ASP A 100 0.16 1.62 14.03
N ASP A 101 0.04 0.48 14.71
CA ASP A 101 -0.03 0.42 16.18
C ASP A 101 1.11 1.19 16.85
N HIS A 102 2.30 1.20 16.23
CA HIS A 102 3.48 1.91 16.71
C HIS A 102 3.28 3.43 16.78
N ASN A 103 2.25 3.99 16.13
CA ASN A 103 1.94 5.42 16.23
C ASN A 103 1.71 5.84 17.69
N ASN A 104 1.16 4.95 18.52
CA ASN A 104 0.76 5.25 19.90
C ASN A 104 1.83 4.93 20.96
N PHE A 105 2.94 4.27 20.58
CA PHE A 105 3.96 3.79 21.53
C PHE A 105 5.09 4.79 21.81
N ALA A 106 5.08 5.98 21.19
CA ALA A 106 6.09 7.01 21.41
C ALA A 106 5.44 8.38 21.59
N ALA A 107 5.70 9.03 22.74
CA ALA A 107 5.13 10.34 23.05
C ALA A 107 5.38 11.39 21.95
N TRP A 108 6.52 11.32 21.26
CA TRP A 108 6.98 12.31 20.27
C TRP A 108 7.30 11.69 18.90
N ARG A 109 6.32 11.04 18.26
CA ARG A 109 6.49 10.61 16.87
C ARG A 109 6.32 11.82 15.92
N LYS A 110 7.28 12.01 15.00
CA LYS A 110 7.28 13.14 14.05
C LYS A 110 6.24 13.02 12.92
N TYR A 111 5.66 11.84 12.76
CA TYR A 111 4.71 11.54 11.70
C TYR A 111 3.75 10.44 12.15
N MET A 112 2.54 10.45 11.61
CA MET A 112 1.60 9.32 11.67
C MET A 112 1.93 8.37 10.51
N ARG A 113 1.86 7.07 10.75
CA ARG A 113 2.04 6.05 9.70
C ARG A 113 0.76 5.27 9.49
N ILE A 114 0.26 5.25 8.26
CA ILE A 114 -0.93 4.50 7.87
C ILE A 114 -0.63 3.66 6.64
N LYS A 115 -1.43 2.63 6.38
CA LYS A 115 -1.43 1.90 5.12
C LYS A 115 -2.67 2.29 4.33
N VAL A 116 -2.49 2.55 3.04
CA VAL A 116 -3.58 2.84 2.09
C VAL A 116 -3.48 1.93 0.87
N ALA A 117 -4.61 1.62 0.25
CA ALA A 117 -4.68 1.05 -1.08
C ALA A 117 -4.82 2.21 -2.07
N THR A 118 -3.79 2.39 -2.91
CA THR A 118 -3.72 3.48 -3.88
C THR A 118 -3.84 2.96 -5.29
N ASN A 119 -4.54 3.70 -6.16
CA ASN A 119 -4.66 3.36 -7.57
C ASN A 119 -3.39 3.79 -8.32
N VAL A 120 -2.70 2.83 -8.94
CA VAL A 120 -1.41 3.05 -9.63
C VAL A 120 -1.55 3.93 -10.88
N GLN A 121 -2.76 4.09 -11.41
CA GLN A 121 -3.05 4.95 -12.56
C GLN A 121 -3.11 6.44 -12.19
N HIS A 122 -3.12 6.76 -10.89
CA HIS A 122 -3.17 8.12 -10.40
C HIS A 122 -1.84 8.55 -9.77
N PRO A 123 -1.46 9.83 -9.92
CA PRO A 123 -0.30 10.36 -9.23
C PRO A 123 -0.50 10.37 -7.72
N LEU A 124 0.53 9.92 -7.01
CA LEU A 124 0.58 10.02 -5.56
C LEU A 124 0.60 11.49 -5.13
N GLU A 125 -0.39 11.89 -4.34
CA GLU A 125 -0.46 13.21 -3.75
C GLU A 125 0.61 13.36 -2.66
N LYS A 126 1.44 14.40 -2.75
CA LYS A 126 2.55 14.61 -1.82
C LYS A 126 2.22 15.56 -0.68
N ASN A 127 1.23 16.42 -0.87
CA ASN A 127 0.82 17.40 0.12
C ASN A 127 -0.68 17.57 0.05
N TRP A 128 -1.30 17.75 1.20
CA TRP A 128 -2.70 18.12 1.31
C TRP A 128 -2.83 19.28 2.26
N ALA A 129 -3.55 20.32 1.83
CA ALA A 129 -3.75 21.52 2.61
C ALA A 129 -5.23 21.84 2.74
N PHE A 130 -5.66 22.15 3.96
CA PHE A 130 -7.05 22.48 4.27
C PHE A 130 -7.13 23.51 5.40
N ASP A 131 -8.22 24.25 5.39
CA ASP A 131 -8.47 25.31 6.36
C ASP A 131 -9.16 24.73 7.60
N ARG A 132 -8.75 25.20 8.78
CA ARG A 132 -9.45 24.90 10.04
C ARG A 132 -10.60 25.89 10.20
N VAL A 133 -11.72 25.42 10.78
CA VAL A 133 -12.90 26.27 11.06
C VAL A 133 -12.51 27.48 11.90
N GLU A 134 -11.63 27.29 12.88
CA GLU A 134 -10.99 28.36 13.64
C GLU A 134 -9.48 28.08 13.73
N GLY A 135 -8.68 28.81 12.97
CA GLY A 135 -7.21 28.78 13.09
C GLY A 135 -6.47 28.78 11.77
N GLU A 136 -5.19 28.43 11.87
CA GLU A 136 -4.28 28.42 10.73
C GLU A 136 -4.52 27.25 9.79
N LYS A 137 -4.20 27.48 8.51
CA LYS A 137 -4.19 26.46 7.47
C LYS A 137 -3.26 25.31 7.85
N VAL A 138 -3.75 24.08 7.77
CA VAL A 138 -2.93 22.88 7.97
C VAL A 138 -2.37 22.46 6.62
N GLN A 139 -1.08 22.14 6.59
CA GLN A 139 -0.43 21.54 5.42
C GLN A 139 0.23 20.23 5.84
N LEU A 140 -0.36 19.11 5.41
CA LEU A 140 0.19 17.79 5.60
C LEU A 140 1.15 17.45 4.46
N THR A 141 2.22 16.74 4.77
CA THR A 141 3.15 16.20 3.78
C THR A 141 3.15 14.68 3.85
N PHE A 142 2.93 14.04 2.70
CA PHE A 142 2.89 12.59 2.56
C PHE A 142 4.21 12.06 2.00
N LYS A 143 4.73 10.99 2.62
CA LYS A 143 5.87 10.22 2.11
C LYS A 143 5.50 8.74 2.04
N PHE A 144 5.47 8.21 0.82
CA PHE A 144 5.15 6.81 0.56
C PHE A 144 6.40 5.95 0.78
N GLU A 145 6.23 4.84 1.49
CA GLU A 145 7.29 3.87 1.73
C GLU A 145 7.28 2.79 0.65
N LYS A 146 8.47 2.43 0.19
CA LYS A 146 8.74 1.21 -0.55
C LYS A 146 9.71 0.39 0.29
N ARG A 147 9.43 -0.89 0.54
CA ARG A 147 10.34 -1.75 1.31
C ARG A 147 11.75 -1.75 0.66
N GLY A 148 12.74 -1.17 1.32
CA GLY A 148 14.09 -1.06 0.76
C GLY A 148 14.25 0.16 -0.17
N THR A 149 14.75 1.25 0.41
CA THR A 149 15.16 2.50 -0.24
C THR A 149 14.02 3.40 -0.68
N PHE A 150 13.79 4.44 0.13
CA PHE A 150 12.91 5.57 -0.16
C PHE A 150 13.32 6.23 -1.48
N TYR A 151 12.42 6.23 -2.47
CA TYR A 151 12.59 7.05 -3.67
C TYR A 151 11.35 7.91 -3.88
N PHE A 152 11.58 9.22 -3.90
CA PHE A 152 10.70 10.17 -4.57
C PHE A 152 10.92 10.00 -6.07
N LEU A 153 10.01 9.32 -6.76
CA LEU A 153 10.01 9.27 -8.22
C LEU A 153 8.60 9.54 -8.74
N CYS A 154 8.55 10.17 -9.91
CA CYS A 154 7.42 10.81 -10.57
C CYS A 154 6.09 10.08 -10.35
N GLY A 155 5.02 10.84 -10.12
CA GLY A 155 3.70 10.35 -9.70
C GLY A 155 2.98 9.47 -10.72
N ILE A 156 3.53 8.30 -11.02
CA ILE A 156 2.86 7.13 -11.61
C ILE A 156 3.66 5.92 -11.11
N ILE A 157 3.03 5.03 -10.34
CA ILE A 157 3.65 3.76 -9.97
C ILE A 157 3.54 2.85 -11.19
N GLY A 158 4.67 2.43 -11.78
CA GLY A 158 4.69 1.33 -12.77
C GLY A 158 5.14 1.66 -14.19
N HIS A 159 5.48 2.90 -14.54
CA HIS A 159 6.07 3.17 -15.86
C HIS A 159 7.56 2.84 -15.90
N TRP A 160 7.93 1.68 -16.45
CA TRP A 160 9.24 1.52 -17.06
C TRP A 160 9.14 2.02 -18.51
N ARG A 161 10.04 2.93 -18.93
CA ARG A 161 10.38 3.15 -20.35
C ARG A 161 11.78 2.59 -20.60
N ILE A 162 11.88 1.50 -21.34
CA ILE A 162 13.08 0.92 -21.94
C ILE A 162 13.13 1.73 -23.21
N SER A 163 13.87 2.83 -23.11
CA SER A 163 14.60 3.29 -24.28
C SER A 163 15.63 2.21 -24.56
N VAL A 164 15.33 1.36 -25.54
CA VAL A 164 16.36 0.57 -26.22
C VAL A 164 17.21 1.59 -26.98
N SER A 165 18.47 1.72 -26.59
CA SER A 165 19.52 2.33 -27.40
C SER A 165 20.37 1.23 -28.01
#